data_AF-A0A4Q6C1U4-F1
#
_entry.id   AF-A0A4Q6C1U4-F1
#
_cell.length_a   1.000
_cell.length_b   1.000
_cell.length_c   1.000
_cell.angle_alpha   90.00
_cell.angle_beta   90.00
_cell.angle_gamma   90.00
#
_symmetry.space_group_name_H-M   'P 1'
#
loop_
_entity.id
_entity.type
_entity.pdbx_description
1 polymer ?
#
loop_
_entity_poly.entity_id
_entity_poly.type
_entity_poly.pdbx_seq_one_letter_code
_entity_poly.pdbx_strand_id
1 'polypeptide(L)'
;MYLSQHTTHVYLIVRGSSLRKTMSEYLVRRIEASSKISVHLQTEITKLEGERYLEHVTWSDHTGKAETHSIGNVFLMLGAVPNTDWLKGCLDLDDKGFIICNKPGSPFESSLPGVFAVGDVRSGSIKRVASAVGEGSVVISSVHGYLSTLPEEEALVRT
;
A
#
# COMPACT_ATOMS: atom_id res chain seq x y z
N MET A 1 15.76 -6.43 -3.96
CA MET A 1 16.98 -5.98 -4.67
C MET A 1 16.72 -5.78 -6.18
N TYR A 2 15.56 -5.27 -6.59
CA TYR A 2 15.21 -5.16 -8.01
C TYR A 2 15.92 -3.98 -8.69
N LEU A 3 15.73 -2.75 -8.17
CA LEU A 3 16.31 -1.55 -8.77
C LEU A 3 17.83 -1.61 -8.92
N SER A 4 18.55 -2.14 -7.92
CA SER A 4 20.02 -2.29 -7.96
C SER A 4 20.52 -3.20 -9.09
N GLN A 5 19.65 -4.03 -9.68
CA GLN A 5 19.98 -4.86 -10.84
C GLN A 5 19.86 -4.10 -12.16
N HIS A 6 19.06 -3.02 -12.19
CA HIS A 6 18.71 -2.26 -13.40
C HIS A 6 19.28 -0.84 -13.43
N THR A 7 19.83 -0.34 -12.31
CA THR A 7 20.44 0.99 -12.23
C THR A 7 21.94 0.91 -11.95
N THR A 8 22.61 2.03 -12.20
CA THR A 8 24.02 2.23 -11.82
C THR A 8 24.17 2.31 -10.32
N HIS A 9 23.28 3.05 -9.65
CA HIS A 9 23.25 3.23 -8.20
C HIS A 9 21.83 3.39 -7.67
N VAL A 10 21.61 3.09 -6.39
CA VAL A 10 20.35 3.28 -5.67
C VAL A 10 20.61 4.00 -4.36
N TYR A 11 19.95 5.14 -4.16
CA TYR A 11 19.91 5.82 -2.86
C TYR A 11 18.66 5.37 -2.11
N LEU A 12 18.84 4.68 -0.98
CA LEU A 12 17.75 4.26 -0.12
C LEU A 12 17.58 5.28 1.02
N ILE A 13 16.64 6.21 0.84
CA ILE A 13 16.33 7.28 1.80
C ILE A 13 15.31 6.77 2.82
N VAL A 14 15.66 6.83 4.11
CA VAL A 14 14.84 6.29 5.20
C VAL A 14 14.78 7.27 6.36
N ARG A 15 13.56 7.66 6.74
CA ARG A 15 13.32 8.57 7.89
C ARG A 15 13.65 7.93 9.24
N GLY A 16 13.53 6.62 9.34
CA GLY A 16 13.86 5.87 10.57
C GLY A 16 15.35 5.77 10.83
N SER A 17 15.72 5.48 12.07
CA SER A 17 17.11 5.27 12.49
C SER A 17 17.66 3.87 12.20
N SER A 18 16.86 2.97 11.62
CA SER A 18 17.30 1.62 11.24
C SER A 18 16.32 0.97 10.26
N LEU A 19 16.85 0.19 9.31
CA LEU A 19 16.08 -0.71 8.45
C LEU A 19 15.51 -1.91 9.21
N ARG A 20 16.18 -2.34 10.30
CA ARG A 20 15.87 -3.58 11.03
C ARG A 20 14.55 -3.53 11.81
N LYS A 21 13.98 -2.33 11.99
CA LYS A 21 12.68 -2.16 12.65
C LYS A 21 11.51 -2.70 11.83
N THR A 22 11.63 -2.68 10.50
CA THR A 22 10.52 -2.98 9.58
C THR A 22 10.86 -4.05 8.55
N MET A 23 12.13 -4.44 8.43
CA MET A 23 12.62 -5.37 7.40
C MET A 23 13.27 -6.60 8.03
N SER A 24 13.21 -7.73 7.33
CA SER A 24 13.86 -8.96 7.77
C SER A 24 15.38 -8.83 7.74
N GLU A 25 16.05 -9.53 8.67
CA GLU A 25 17.51 -9.56 8.78
C GLU A 25 18.19 -9.96 7.46
N TYR A 26 17.63 -10.96 6.77
CA TYR A 26 18.12 -11.40 5.46
C TYR A 26 18.15 -10.25 4.43
N LEU A 27 17.07 -9.46 4.36
CA LEU A 27 17.00 -8.37 3.39
C LEU A 27 17.91 -7.21 3.76
N VAL A 28 18.02 -6.89 5.05
CA VAL A 28 18.96 -5.88 5.55
C VAL A 28 20.40 -6.24 5.16
N ARG A 29 20.83 -7.47 5.40
CA ARG A 29 22.17 -7.94 5.01
C ARG A 29 22.41 -7.84 3.51
N ARG A 30 21.41 -8.13 2.68
CA ARG A 30 21.52 -8.01 1.22
C ARG A 30 21.66 -6.56 0.76
N ILE A 31 21.00 -5.63 1.44
CA ILE A 31 21.11 -4.19 1.17
C ILE A 31 22.50 -3.72 1.57
N GLU A 32 22.93 -4.01 2.80
CA GLU A 32 24.24 -3.62 3.35
C GLU A 32 25.42 -4.20 2.55
N ALA A 33 25.28 -5.41 2.00
CA ALA A 33 26.32 -6.04 1.19
C ALA A 33 26.42 -5.51 -0.26
N SER A 34 25.50 -4.65 -0.70
CA SER A 34 25.47 -4.18 -2.09
C SER A 34 26.24 -2.88 -2.27
N SER A 35 27.31 -2.90 -3.07
CA SER A 35 28.07 -1.70 -3.43
C SER A 35 27.28 -0.69 -4.29
N LYS A 36 26.14 -1.10 -4.85
CA LYS A 36 25.24 -0.24 -5.65
C LYS A 36 24.19 0.47 -4.80
N ILE A 37 24.16 0.26 -3.49
CA ILE A 37 23.14 0.85 -2.62
C ILE A 37 23.80 1.70 -1.54
N SER A 38 23.42 2.96 -1.46
CA SER A 38 23.74 3.84 -0.33
C SER A 38 22.49 4.02 0.52
N VAL A 39 22.58 3.66 1.80
CA VAL A 39 21.47 3.82 2.75
C VAL A 39 21.66 5.11 3.52
N HIS A 40 20.66 5.99 3.48
CA HIS A 40 20.62 7.25 4.22
C HIS A 40 19.53 7.16 5.29
N LEU A 41 19.94 6.90 6.53
CA LEU A 41 19.06 6.82 7.69
C LEU A 41 18.80 8.20 8.27
N GLN A 42 17.65 8.38 8.90
CA GLN A 42 17.19 9.67 9.42
C GLN A 42 17.33 10.79 8.37
N THR A 43 16.93 10.47 7.14
CA THR A 43 17.01 11.37 5.99
C THR A 43 15.65 11.42 5.31
N GLU A 44 15.29 12.60 4.80
CA GLU A 44 14.07 12.79 4.02
C GLU A 44 14.28 13.65 2.79
N ILE A 45 13.52 13.35 1.73
CA ILE A 45 13.46 14.18 0.54
C ILE A 45 12.70 15.46 0.87
N THR A 46 13.30 16.60 0.58
CA THR A 46 12.76 17.93 0.86
C THR A 46 12.42 18.71 -0.40
N LYS A 47 13.00 18.34 -1.56
CA LYS A 47 12.72 19.01 -2.83
C LYS A 47 12.83 18.04 -4.00
N LEU A 48 11.94 18.21 -4.98
CA LEU A 48 11.95 17.54 -6.27
C LEU A 48 11.92 18.63 -7.34
N GLU A 49 12.85 18.61 -8.27
CA GLU A 49 12.99 19.64 -9.29
C GLU A 49 13.15 19.05 -10.69
N GLY A 50 12.63 19.77 -11.66
CA GLY A 50 12.62 19.43 -13.08
C GLY A 50 11.40 20.04 -13.75
N GLU A 51 11.42 20.12 -15.08
CA GLU A 51 10.31 20.68 -15.85
C GLU A 51 9.27 19.59 -16.18
N ARG A 52 9.52 18.85 -17.27
CA ARG A 52 8.65 17.76 -17.73
C ARG A 52 8.94 16.44 -17.01
N TYR A 53 10.19 16.24 -16.63
CA TYR A 53 10.68 15.06 -15.94
C TYR A 53 11.45 15.50 -14.70
N LEU A 54 11.58 14.59 -13.73
CA LEU A 54 12.44 14.83 -12.58
C LEU A 54 13.90 14.89 -13.06
N GLU A 55 14.64 15.86 -12.55
CA GLU A 55 16.06 16.06 -12.88
C GLU A 55 16.92 16.07 -11.61
N HIS A 56 16.41 16.68 -10.54
CA HIS A 56 17.12 16.81 -9.27
C HIS A 56 16.24 16.42 -8.08
N VAL A 57 16.89 15.78 -7.10
CA VAL A 57 16.30 15.45 -5.81
C VAL A 57 17.17 16.06 -4.72
N THR A 58 16.57 16.81 -3.82
CA THR A 58 17.20 17.29 -2.60
C THR A 58 16.67 16.51 -1.41
N TRP A 59 17.57 16.05 -0.55
CA TRP A 59 17.21 15.51 0.77
C TRP A 59 18.00 16.19 1.87
N SER A 60 17.46 16.15 3.08
CA SER A 60 18.15 16.58 4.29
C SER A 60 18.23 15.45 5.32
N ASP A 61 19.37 15.38 6.00
CA ASP A 61 19.52 14.51 7.17
C ASP A 61 18.94 15.16 8.44
N HIS A 62 18.96 14.41 9.55
CA HIS A 62 18.51 14.87 10.86
C HIS A 62 19.30 16.06 11.44
N THR A 63 20.47 16.38 10.89
CA THR A 63 21.25 17.56 11.28
C THR A 63 20.82 18.81 10.51
N GLY A 64 19.94 18.65 9.51
CA GLY A 64 19.51 19.71 8.61
C GLY A 64 20.46 19.92 7.43
N LYS A 65 21.50 19.09 7.27
CA LYS A 65 22.39 19.17 6.12
C LYS A 65 21.65 18.67 4.89
N ALA A 66 21.52 19.56 3.89
CA ALA A 66 20.87 19.26 2.63
C ALA A 66 21.87 18.91 1.53
N GLU A 67 21.52 17.96 0.68
CA GLU A 67 22.30 17.53 -0.49
C GLU A 67 21.39 17.45 -1.70
N THR A 68 21.86 17.91 -2.86
CA THR A 68 21.11 17.83 -4.12
C THR A 68 21.85 16.92 -5.09
N HIS A 69 21.11 15.99 -5.69
CA HIS A 69 21.66 14.98 -6.60
C HIS A 69 20.89 14.97 -7.91
N SER A 70 21.62 14.76 -9.02
CA SER A 70 21.04 14.59 -10.35
C SER A 70 20.40 13.19 -10.46
N ILE A 71 19.11 13.11 -10.13
CA ILE A 71 18.35 11.85 -10.05
C ILE A 71 17.04 12.03 -10.78
N GLY A 72 16.85 11.28 -11.86
CA GLY A 72 15.64 11.38 -12.69
C GLY A 72 14.49 10.47 -12.27
N ASN A 73 14.66 9.62 -11.25
CA ASN A 73 13.64 8.66 -10.85
C ASN A 73 13.58 8.50 -9.33
N VAL A 74 12.38 8.62 -8.77
CA VAL A 74 12.08 8.37 -7.35
C VAL A 74 10.97 7.34 -7.25
N PHE A 75 11.19 6.32 -6.43
CA PHE A 75 10.21 5.28 -6.15
C PHE A 75 9.81 5.37 -4.68
N LEU A 76 8.53 5.66 -4.42
CA LEU A 76 8.01 5.74 -3.06
C LEU A 76 7.58 4.36 -2.58
N MET A 77 8.14 3.93 -1.45
CA MET A 77 7.78 2.67 -0.76
C MET A 77 7.27 2.98 0.66
N LEU A 78 6.32 3.90 0.77
CA LEU A 78 5.82 4.44 2.05
C LEU A 78 4.56 3.73 2.58
N GLY A 79 4.03 2.75 1.85
CA GLY A 79 2.75 2.11 2.14
C GLY A 79 1.59 2.76 1.40
N ALA A 80 0.36 2.41 1.79
CA ALA A 80 -0.88 2.91 1.20
C ALA A 80 -1.87 3.29 2.30
N VAL A 81 -2.69 4.31 2.02
CA VAL A 81 -3.82 4.72 2.86
C VAL A 81 -5.10 4.36 2.09
N PRO A 82 -5.98 3.51 2.66
CA PRO A 82 -7.23 3.14 2.00
C PRO A 82 -8.23 4.31 2.02
N ASN A 83 -9.04 4.45 0.97
CA ASN A 83 -10.09 5.48 0.88
C ASN A 83 -11.37 5.07 1.64
N THR A 84 -11.24 4.89 2.95
CA THR A 84 -12.27 4.30 3.83
C THR A 84 -12.68 5.24 4.96
N ASP A 85 -12.22 6.49 4.96
CA ASP A 85 -12.54 7.45 6.02
C ASP A 85 -14.05 7.65 6.21
N TRP A 86 -14.82 7.57 5.13
CA TRP A 86 -16.28 7.67 5.14
C TRP A 86 -17.01 6.44 5.71
N LEU A 87 -16.31 5.31 5.88
CA LEU A 87 -16.84 4.06 6.44
C LEU A 87 -16.66 3.96 7.96
N LYS A 88 -16.00 4.93 8.59
CA LYS A 88 -15.77 4.93 10.04
C LYS A 88 -17.10 4.87 10.80
N GLY A 89 -17.24 3.86 11.64
CA GLY A 89 -18.46 3.59 12.40
C GLY A 89 -19.54 2.83 11.62
N CYS A 90 -19.37 2.62 10.31
CA CYS A 90 -20.25 1.80 9.50
C CYS A 90 -19.73 0.36 9.35
N LEU A 91 -18.41 0.20 9.18
CA LEU A 91 -17.74 -1.09 9.02
C LEU A 91 -16.55 -1.22 9.98
N ASP A 92 -16.15 -2.46 10.24
CA ASP A 92 -14.94 -2.77 11.01
C ASP A 92 -13.72 -2.54 10.11
N LEU A 93 -12.84 -1.65 10.57
CA LEU A 93 -11.58 -1.32 9.93
C LEU A 93 -10.41 -1.77 10.83
N ASP A 94 -9.30 -2.18 10.23
CA ASP A 94 -8.07 -2.43 10.99
C ASP A 94 -7.40 -1.11 11.44
N ASP A 95 -6.34 -1.21 12.24
CA ASP A 95 -5.60 -0.05 12.76
C ASP A 95 -5.00 0.85 11.66
N LYS A 96 -4.97 0.37 10.42
CA LYS A 96 -4.49 1.10 9.23
C LYS A 96 -5.63 1.58 8.32
N GLY A 97 -6.89 1.39 8.74
CA GLY A 97 -8.09 1.81 8.04
C GLY A 97 -8.58 0.85 6.96
N PHE A 98 -8.00 -0.34 6.78
CA PHE A 98 -8.46 -1.28 5.75
C PHE A 98 -9.68 -2.07 6.24
N ILE A 99 -10.61 -2.39 5.33
CA ILE A 99 -11.84 -3.12 5.67
C ILE A 99 -11.50 -4.55 6.10
N ILE A 100 -11.97 -4.95 7.28
CA ILE A 100 -11.83 -6.31 7.77
C ILE A 100 -12.92 -7.19 7.15
N CYS A 101 -12.52 -8.26 6.47
CA CYS A 101 -13.41 -9.30 5.93
C CYS A 101 -13.05 -10.65 6.53
N ASN A 102 -13.64 -10.98 7.69
CA ASN A 102 -13.34 -12.20 8.45
C ASN A 102 -14.59 -13.03 8.75
N LYS A 103 -15.70 -12.80 8.03
CA LYS A 103 -16.93 -13.57 8.22
C LYS A 103 -16.74 -15.03 7.77
N PRO A 104 -17.18 -16.01 8.58
CA PRO A 104 -17.24 -17.40 8.15
C PRO A 104 -18.13 -17.54 6.90
N GLY A 105 -17.62 -18.20 5.86
CA GLY A 105 -18.38 -18.49 4.63
C GLY A 105 -18.15 -17.51 3.47
N SER A 106 -17.60 -16.31 3.71
CA SER A 106 -17.18 -15.41 2.63
C SER A 106 -15.90 -14.63 3.00
N PRO A 107 -14.79 -14.80 2.26
CA PRO A 107 -13.55 -14.07 2.52
C PRO A 107 -13.63 -12.57 2.16
N PHE A 108 -14.77 -12.11 1.63
CA PHE A 108 -14.99 -10.76 1.14
C PHE A 108 -16.09 -10.01 1.89
N GLU A 109 -16.88 -10.68 2.72
CA GLU A 109 -17.95 -10.02 3.46
C GLU A 109 -17.40 -9.25 4.66
N SER A 110 -17.85 -8.01 4.80
CA SER A 110 -17.44 -7.10 5.86
C SER A 110 -18.17 -7.38 7.19
N SER A 111 -18.03 -6.51 8.19
CA SER A 111 -18.78 -6.66 9.44
C SER A 111 -20.29 -6.48 9.27
N LEU A 112 -20.73 -5.74 8.24
CA LEU A 112 -22.13 -5.52 7.89
C LEU A 112 -22.61 -6.55 6.84
N PRO A 113 -23.65 -7.35 7.13
CA PRO A 113 -24.17 -8.35 6.19
C PRO A 113 -24.59 -7.74 4.85
N GLY A 114 -24.25 -8.41 3.76
CA GLY A 114 -24.55 -7.95 2.40
C GLY A 114 -23.62 -6.87 1.86
N VAL A 115 -22.68 -6.38 2.68
CA VAL A 115 -21.61 -5.48 2.24
C VAL A 115 -20.31 -6.24 2.09
N PHE A 116 -19.77 -6.22 0.88
CA PHE A 116 -18.56 -6.93 0.51
C PHE A 116 -17.45 -5.95 0.09
N ALA A 117 -16.20 -6.31 0.37
CA ALA A 117 -15.03 -5.53 -0.02
C ALA A 117 -14.03 -6.40 -0.78
N VAL A 118 -13.47 -5.86 -1.85
CA VAL A 118 -12.51 -6.54 -2.74
C VAL A 118 -11.34 -5.64 -3.07
N GLY A 119 -10.19 -6.25 -3.36
CA GLY A 119 -9.00 -5.54 -3.79
C GLY A 119 -8.29 -4.78 -2.66
N ASP A 120 -7.65 -3.68 -3.01
CA ASP A 120 -6.66 -3.03 -2.15
C ASP A 120 -7.27 -2.37 -0.91
N VAL A 121 -8.58 -2.15 -0.87
CA VAL A 121 -9.29 -1.61 0.29
C VAL A 121 -9.39 -2.59 1.46
N ARG A 122 -9.26 -3.89 1.19
CA ARG A 122 -9.40 -4.97 2.17
C ARG A 122 -8.11 -5.21 2.96
N SER A 123 -8.26 -5.51 4.25
CA SER A 123 -7.14 -5.91 5.10
C SER A 123 -6.56 -7.24 4.61
N GLY A 124 -5.23 -7.35 4.57
CA GLY A 124 -4.54 -8.56 4.13
C GLY A 124 -4.63 -8.88 2.63
N SER A 125 -5.17 -8.00 1.78
CA SER A 125 -5.16 -8.23 0.33
C SER A 125 -3.75 -8.10 -0.27
N ILE A 126 -3.53 -8.75 -1.41
CA ILE A 126 -2.20 -8.89 -2.04
C ILE A 126 -1.66 -7.56 -2.62
N LYS A 127 -2.50 -6.52 -2.69
CA LYS A 127 -2.19 -5.19 -3.27
C LYS A 127 -1.75 -5.27 -4.73
N ARG A 128 -2.54 -6.00 -5.54
CA ARG A 128 -2.25 -6.31 -6.94
C ARG A 128 -3.52 -6.21 -7.78
N VAL A 129 -3.43 -5.51 -8.92
CA VAL A 129 -4.54 -5.33 -9.86
C VAL A 129 -5.19 -6.65 -10.25
N ALA A 130 -4.40 -7.65 -10.68
CA ALA A 130 -4.94 -8.95 -11.09
C ALA A 130 -5.69 -9.67 -9.95
N SER A 131 -5.19 -9.56 -8.71
CA SER A 131 -5.87 -10.10 -7.53
C SER A 131 -7.19 -9.37 -7.31
N ALA A 132 -7.19 -8.03 -7.33
CA ALA A 132 -8.39 -7.22 -7.14
C ALA A 132 -9.47 -7.53 -8.18
N VAL A 133 -9.09 -7.72 -9.46
CA VAL A 133 -10.01 -8.12 -10.53
C VAL A 133 -10.58 -9.52 -10.27
N GLY A 134 -9.74 -10.48 -9.89
CA GLY A 134 -10.19 -11.83 -9.55
C GLY A 134 -11.14 -11.85 -8.35
N GLU A 135 -10.80 -11.15 -7.27
CA GLU A 135 -11.67 -10.98 -6.10
C GLU A 135 -13.02 -10.37 -6.48
N GLY A 136 -13.02 -9.31 -7.30
CA GLY A 136 -14.22 -8.65 -7.81
C GLY A 136 -15.10 -9.56 -8.67
N SER A 137 -14.52 -10.51 -9.41
CA SER A 137 -15.29 -11.51 -10.16
C SER A 137 -15.93 -12.56 -9.23
N VAL A 138 -15.15 -13.09 -8.28
CA VAL A 138 -15.60 -14.18 -7.39
C VAL A 138 -16.69 -13.70 -6.42
N VAL A 139 -16.59 -12.47 -5.92
CA VAL A 139 -17.53 -11.96 -4.90
C VAL A 139 -18.97 -11.85 -5.40
N ILE A 140 -19.20 -11.73 -6.71
CA ILE A 140 -20.55 -11.58 -7.29
C ILE A 140 -21.46 -12.76 -6.95
N SER A 141 -20.91 -13.98 -6.87
CA SER A 141 -21.69 -15.15 -6.43
C SER A 141 -22.19 -14.99 -4.98
N SER A 142 -21.37 -14.44 -4.09
CA SER A 142 -21.78 -14.13 -2.71
C SER A 142 -22.81 -13.02 -2.64
N VAL A 143 -22.70 -12.00 -3.50
CA VAL A 143 -23.70 -10.92 -3.62
C VAL A 143 -25.05 -11.49 -4.04
N HIS A 144 -25.10 -12.30 -5.11
CA HIS A 144 -26.33 -12.97 -5.55
C HIS A 144 -26.89 -13.90 -4.48
N GLY A 145 -26.01 -14.64 -3.79
CA GLY A 145 -26.39 -15.48 -2.65
C GLY A 145 -27.10 -14.68 -1.56
N TYR A 146 -26.52 -13.55 -1.13
CA TYR A 146 -27.13 -12.66 -0.14
C TYR A 146 -28.47 -12.08 -0.63
N LEU A 147 -28.51 -11.54 -1.84
CA LEU A 147 -29.74 -10.95 -2.39
C LEU A 147 -30.89 -11.97 -2.48
N SER A 148 -30.58 -13.24 -2.77
CA SER A 148 -31.59 -14.31 -2.82
C SER A 148 -32.17 -14.68 -1.46
N THR A 149 -31.55 -14.24 -0.36
CA THR A 149 -32.06 -14.43 1.00
C THR A 149 -32.97 -13.29 1.47
N LEU A 150 -33.03 -12.18 0.72
CA LEU A 150 -33.88 -11.04 1.07
C LEU A 150 -35.34 -11.31 0.67
N PRO A 151 -36.32 -10.83 1.45
CA PRO A 151 -37.74 -10.87 1.06
C PRO A 151 -38.00 -10.02 -0.20
N GLU A 152 -38.96 -10.42 -1.04
CA GLU A 152 -39.27 -9.76 -2.33
C GLU A 152 -39.59 -8.25 -2.22
N GLU A 153 -40.07 -7.76 -1.06
CA GLU A 153 -40.38 -6.33 -0.85
C GLU A 153 -39.14 -5.41 -0.69
N GLU A 154 -37.98 -5.92 -0.27
CA GLU A 154 -36.76 -5.10 -0.07
C GLU A 154 -35.89 -4.99 -1.33
N ALA A 155 -36.07 -5.88 -2.31
CA ALA A 155 -35.28 -5.92 -3.53
C ALA A 155 -35.54 -4.74 -4.48
N LEU A 156 -36.71 -4.09 -4.38
CA LEU A 156 -37.15 -3.04 -5.31
C LEU A 156 -36.76 -1.61 -4.90
N VAL A 157 -36.35 -1.38 -3.64
CA VAL A 157 -36.17 -0.02 -3.07
C VAL A 157 -34.72 0.49 -3.17
N ARG A 158 -33.76 -0.34 -3.59
CA ARG A 158 -32.31 0.00 -3.54
C ARG A 158 -31.53 -0.09 -4.86
N THR A 159 -32.20 -0.27 -6.00
CA THR A 159 -31.64 -0.01 -7.35
C THR A 159 -31.89 1.42 -7.77
#